data_AF-A0A199UNX8-F1
#
_entry.id   AF-A0A199UNX8-F1
#
_cell.length_a   1.000
_cell.length_b   1.000
_cell.length_c   1.000
_cell.angle_alpha   90.00
_cell.angle_beta   90.00
_cell.angle_gamma   90.00
#
_symmetry.space_group_name_H-M   'P 1'
#
loop_
_entity.id
_entity.type
_entity.pdbx_description
1 polymer ?
#
loop_
_entity_poly.entity_id
_entity_poly.type
_entity_poly.pdbx_seq_one_letter_code
_entity_poly.pdbx_strand_id
1 'polypeptide(L)'
;VIITPYGELDKCNYFDPRTMQVATVDHMKQVCTKVRAATDEELPSSYVEEFRIALDNELVKYVSETYPKGICAVYCTGGNMFEGPGADFGFAILFLPLSIAHKFLVGAHYFEEGNVQLDANNECKDSTIFQSPEDCAISITNMIRHRETEYMTSLEASYLNLPDTTFKDLRRKLPVTRTLFPWHSTFQFSLNRDLAKDLGIGK
;
A
#
# COMPACT_ATOMS: atom_id res chain seq x y z
N VAL A 1 -17.07 2.12 -11.19
CA VAL A 1 -17.17 1.37 -9.94
C VAL A 1 -15.87 0.64 -9.61
N ILE A 2 -15.32 0.87 -8.42
CA ILE A 2 -14.22 0.06 -7.87
C ILE A 2 -14.86 -1.00 -6.98
N ILE A 3 -14.56 -2.28 -7.20
CA ILE A 3 -15.11 -3.37 -6.40
C ILE A 3 -14.34 -3.43 -5.09
N THR A 4 -14.94 -2.94 -4.01
CA THR A 4 -14.31 -2.86 -2.67
C THR A 4 -15.33 -3.21 -1.58
N PRO A 5 -14.88 -3.67 -0.40
CA PRO A 5 -15.76 -3.87 0.75
C PRO A 5 -16.50 -2.60 1.18
N TYR A 6 -15.93 -1.41 0.93
CA TYR A 6 -16.54 -0.13 1.31
C TYR A 6 -17.73 0.26 0.42
N GLY A 7 -17.81 -0.28 -0.79
CA GLY A 7 -18.91 -0.08 -1.73
C GLY A 7 -19.83 -1.29 -1.86
N GLU A 8 -19.60 -2.36 -1.11
CA GLU A 8 -20.40 -3.59 -1.19
C GLU A 8 -21.73 -3.40 -0.48
N LEU A 9 -22.84 -3.59 -1.20
CA LEU A 9 -24.20 -3.62 -0.63
C LEU A 9 -24.63 -5.05 -0.33
N ASP A 10 -24.29 -5.97 -1.23
CA ASP A 10 -24.43 -7.41 -1.07
C ASP A 10 -23.37 -8.15 -1.90
N LYS A 11 -23.38 -9.49 -1.87
CA LYS A 11 -22.38 -10.34 -2.52
C LYS A 11 -22.11 -10.04 -4.00
N CYS A 12 -23.07 -9.45 -4.72
CA CYS A 12 -22.94 -9.16 -6.14
C CYS A 12 -23.21 -7.70 -6.50
N ASN A 13 -23.66 -6.87 -5.56
CA ASN A 13 -24.07 -5.48 -5.84
C ASN A 13 -23.13 -4.48 -5.18
N TYR A 14 -22.61 -3.56 -5.98
CA TYR A 14 -21.65 -2.54 -5.56
C TYR A 14 -22.14 -1.14 -5.89
N PHE A 15 -22.16 -0.27 -4.88
CA PHE A 15 -22.50 1.14 -5.02
C PHE A 15 -21.33 1.92 -5.64
N ASP A 16 -21.64 2.78 -6.61
CA ASP A 16 -20.73 3.75 -7.20
C ASP A 16 -21.14 5.16 -6.75
N PRO A 17 -20.42 5.76 -5.78
CA PRO A 17 -20.81 7.03 -5.17
C PRO A 17 -20.73 8.22 -6.13
N ARG A 18 -19.91 8.14 -7.18
CA ARG A 18 -19.74 9.24 -8.14
C ARG A 18 -20.91 9.32 -9.12
N THR A 19 -21.44 8.16 -9.52
CA THR A 19 -22.56 8.07 -10.47
C THR A 19 -23.90 7.87 -9.79
N MET A 20 -23.92 7.63 -8.47
CA MET A 20 -25.11 7.31 -7.68
C MET A 20 -25.85 6.08 -8.24
N GLN A 21 -25.08 5.09 -8.70
CA GLN A 21 -25.58 3.87 -9.32
C GLN A 21 -25.12 2.64 -8.54
N VAL A 22 -25.88 1.56 -8.66
CA VAL A 22 -25.51 0.24 -8.15
C VAL A 22 -25.25 -0.68 -9.33
N ALA A 23 -24.05 -1.26 -9.36
CA ALA A 23 -23.61 -2.21 -10.37
C ALA A 23 -23.71 -3.65 -9.84
N THR A 24 -24.36 -4.53 -10.59
CA THR A 24 -24.38 -5.98 -10.33
C THR A 24 -23.23 -6.65 -11.08
N VAL A 25 -22.34 -7.32 -10.36
CA VAL A 25 -21.11 -7.92 -10.88
C VAL A 25 -21.19 -9.45 -10.85
N ASP A 26 -20.84 -10.08 -11.98
CA ASP A 26 -20.54 -11.52 -12.03
C ASP A 26 -19.04 -11.70 -11.76
N HIS A 27 -18.71 -12.15 -10.55
CA HIS A 27 -17.33 -12.33 -10.09
C HIS A 27 -16.56 -13.40 -10.86
N MET A 28 -17.25 -14.43 -11.38
CA MET A 28 -16.60 -15.50 -12.14
C MET A 28 -16.17 -15.02 -13.51
N LYS A 29 -17.02 -14.20 -14.15
CA LYS A 29 -16.74 -13.63 -15.48
C LYS A 29 -16.03 -12.28 -15.43
N GLN A 30 -15.93 -11.67 -14.24
CA GLN A 30 -15.36 -10.34 -14.02
C GLN A 30 -16.03 -9.26 -14.89
N VAL A 31 -17.37 -9.31 -15.01
CA VAL A 31 -18.16 -8.35 -15.81
C VAL A 31 -19.29 -7.72 -15.01
N CYS A 32 -19.56 -6.45 -15.29
CA CYS A 32 -20.78 -5.79 -14.86
C CYS A 32 -21.95 -6.27 -15.73
N THR A 33 -22.98 -6.82 -15.10
CA THR A 33 -24.14 -7.42 -15.78
C THR A 33 -25.34 -6.49 -15.85
N LYS A 34 -25.54 -5.68 -14.80
CA LYS A 34 -26.67 -4.74 -14.67
C LYS A 34 -26.23 -3.50 -13.92
N VAL A 35 -26.88 -2.39 -14.23
CA VAL A 35 -26.73 -1.12 -13.52
C VAL A 35 -28.12 -0.58 -13.21
N ARG A 36 -28.34 -0.12 -11.97
CA ARG A 36 -29.56 0.58 -11.55
C ARG A 36 -29.20 1.85 -10.80
N ALA A 37 -30.15 2.78 -10.68
CA ALA A 37 -29.99 3.89 -9.75
C ALA A 37 -29.96 3.38 -8.30
N ALA A 38 -29.21 4.08 -7.43
CA ALA A 38 -29.26 3.84 -6.00
C ALA A 38 -30.62 4.25 -5.42
N THR A 39 -31.07 3.56 -4.37
CA THR A 39 -32.28 3.96 -3.63
C THR A 39 -31.95 5.05 -2.61
N ASP A 40 -32.97 5.74 -2.09
CA ASP A 40 -32.77 6.81 -1.11
C ASP A 40 -32.08 6.32 0.18
N GLU A 41 -32.27 5.04 0.54
CA GLU A 41 -31.62 4.42 1.70
C GLU A 41 -30.14 4.08 1.45
N GLU A 42 -29.74 3.90 0.20
CA GLU A 42 -28.36 3.59 -0.21
C GLU A 42 -27.52 4.87 -0.37
N LEU A 43 -28.17 6.04 -0.46
CA LEU A 43 -27.50 7.32 -0.62
C LEU A 43 -27.04 7.89 0.74
N PRO A 44 -25.86 8.52 0.79
CA PRO A 44 -25.43 9.23 1.99
C PRO A 44 -26.30 10.47 2.25
N SER A 45 -26.29 10.95 3.49
CA SER A 45 -26.97 12.21 3.82
C SER A 45 -26.34 13.39 3.05
N SER A 46 -27.16 14.41 2.73
CA SER A 46 -26.70 15.60 1.99
C SER A 46 -25.47 16.25 2.61
N TYR A 47 -25.41 16.32 3.95
CA TYR A 47 -24.27 16.89 4.67
C TYR A 47 -22.98 16.09 4.43
N VAL A 48 -23.04 14.76 4.47
CA VAL A 48 -21.85 13.91 4.26
C VAL A 48 -21.44 13.92 2.78
N GLU A 49 -22.41 14.01 1.87
CA GLU A 49 -22.14 14.06 0.43
C GLU A 49 -21.36 15.32 0.03
N GLU A 50 -21.55 16.46 0.70
CA GLU A 50 -20.76 17.67 0.49
C GLU A 50 -19.25 17.45 0.75
N PHE A 51 -18.91 16.73 1.83
CA PHE A 51 -17.52 16.37 2.11
C PHE A 51 -16.98 15.34 1.13
N ARG A 52 -17.80 14.33 0.81
CA ARG A 52 -17.40 13.27 -0.12
C ARG A 52 -17.09 13.81 -1.51
N ILE A 53 -17.94 14.68 -2.05
CA ILE A 53 -17.75 15.25 -3.38
C ILE A 53 -16.56 16.19 -3.43
N ALA A 54 -16.34 17.00 -2.39
CA ALA A 54 -15.16 17.86 -2.28
C ALA A 54 -13.87 17.02 -2.30
N LEU A 55 -13.81 15.94 -1.50
CA LEU A 55 -12.66 15.04 -1.45
C LEU A 55 -12.46 14.26 -2.75
N ASP A 56 -13.54 13.76 -3.36
CA ASP A 56 -13.49 13.02 -4.63
C ASP A 56 -12.94 13.90 -5.76
N ASN A 57 -13.36 15.15 -5.84
CA ASN A 57 -12.87 16.10 -6.84
C ASN A 57 -11.37 16.37 -6.72
N GLU A 58 -10.85 16.55 -5.50
CA GLU A 58 -9.42 16.76 -5.28
C GLU A 58 -8.60 15.48 -5.52
N LEU A 59 -9.10 14.31 -5.08
CA LEU A 59 -8.41 13.04 -5.30
C LEU A 59 -8.38 12.63 -6.77
N VAL A 60 -9.43 12.90 -7.55
CA VAL A 60 -9.42 12.63 -9.00
C VAL A 60 -8.32 13.40 -9.69
N LYS A 61 -8.13 14.69 -9.35
CA LYS A 61 -7.02 15.50 -9.88
C LYS A 61 -5.68 14.85 -9.53
N TYR A 62 -5.44 14.60 -8.24
CA TYR A 62 -4.20 13.99 -7.76
C TYR A 62 -3.87 12.66 -8.46
N VAL A 63 -4.85 11.77 -8.54
CA VAL A 63 -4.67 10.44 -9.14
C VAL A 63 -4.41 10.55 -10.64
N SER A 64 -5.09 11.44 -11.35
CA SER A 64 -4.87 11.64 -12.78
C SER A 64 -3.47 12.20 -13.10
N GLU A 65 -2.92 13.02 -12.22
CA GLU A 65 -1.57 13.60 -12.35
C GLU A 65 -0.47 12.58 -12.03
N THR A 66 -0.71 11.72 -11.03
CA THR A 66 0.33 10.86 -10.45
C THR A 66 0.31 9.45 -11.04
N TYR A 67 -0.87 8.94 -11.40
CA TYR A 67 -1.08 7.57 -11.86
C TYR A 67 -1.79 7.57 -13.22
N PRO A 68 -1.07 7.39 -14.35
CA PRO A 68 -1.65 7.48 -15.70
C PRO A 68 -2.83 6.54 -15.99
N LYS A 69 -2.92 5.42 -15.27
CA LYS A 69 -4.02 4.45 -15.32
C LYS A 69 -4.74 4.31 -13.97
N GLY A 70 -4.52 5.26 -13.06
CA GLY A 70 -5.10 5.27 -11.73
C GLY A 70 -6.59 5.51 -11.77
N ILE A 71 -7.31 4.83 -10.89
CA ILE A 71 -8.74 5.00 -10.68
C ILE A 71 -8.96 5.14 -9.18
N CYS A 72 -9.77 6.10 -8.77
CA CYS A 72 -10.14 6.31 -7.37
C CYS A 72 -11.66 6.37 -7.20
N ALA A 73 -12.10 6.08 -5.98
CA ALA A 73 -13.48 6.23 -5.53
C ALA A 73 -13.47 6.57 -4.04
N VAL A 74 -14.34 7.53 -3.65
CA VAL A 74 -14.51 7.96 -2.26
C VAL A 74 -15.87 7.49 -1.76
N TYR A 75 -15.88 6.68 -0.70
CA TYR A 75 -17.09 6.09 -0.12
C TYR A 75 -17.44 6.74 1.22
N CYS A 76 -18.73 6.80 1.52
CA CYS A 76 -19.27 7.20 2.80
C CYS A 76 -19.76 5.96 3.53
N THR A 77 -18.95 5.39 4.42
CA THR A 77 -19.42 4.31 5.28
C THR A 77 -19.98 4.92 6.57
N GLY A 78 -21.27 4.71 6.85
CA GLY A 78 -21.80 4.93 8.19
C GLY A 78 -20.97 4.11 9.18
N GLY A 79 -20.65 4.67 10.35
CA GLY A 79 -19.62 4.21 11.31
C GLY A 79 -19.76 2.80 11.89
N ASN A 80 -19.84 1.79 11.04
CA ASN A 80 -19.53 0.40 11.33
C ASN A 80 -18.18 0.10 10.67
N MET A 81 -17.14 0.82 11.07
CA MET A 81 -15.84 0.16 11.11
C MET A 81 -16.03 -1.03 12.04
N PHE A 82 -15.66 -2.23 11.57
CA PHE A 82 -15.46 -3.38 12.44
C PHE A 82 -14.43 -3.01 13.51
N GLU A 83 -14.90 -2.47 14.63
CA GLU A 83 -14.17 -2.36 15.88
C GLU A 83 -15.05 -2.95 16.98
N GLY A 84 -14.41 -3.76 17.83
CA GLY A 84 -15.01 -4.36 19.01
C GLY A 84 -15.50 -3.32 20.03
N PRO A 85 -15.97 -3.78 21.21
CA PRO A 85 -16.98 -3.10 22.01
C PRO A 85 -16.49 -1.76 22.59
N GLY A 86 -17.18 -0.69 22.22
CA GLY A 86 -16.98 0.65 22.78
C GLY A 86 -17.58 1.76 21.91
N ALA A 87 -18.84 1.62 21.51
CA ALA A 87 -19.55 2.69 20.82
C ALA A 87 -20.01 3.74 21.85
N ASP A 88 -19.52 4.97 21.70
CA ASP A 88 -20.18 6.17 22.21
C ASP A 88 -19.98 7.30 21.19
N PHE A 89 -21.02 7.56 20.39
CA PHE A 89 -21.10 8.78 19.58
C PHE A 89 -21.82 9.85 20.39
N GLY A 90 -21.04 10.77 20.97
CA GLY A 90 -21.52 12.06 21.44
C GLY A 90 -21.08 13.15 20.47
N PHE A 91 -22.03 13.74 19.72
CA PHE A 91 -21.78 14.99 19.00
C PHE A 91 -21.62 16.12 20.02
N ALA A 92 -20.39 16.33 20.47
CA ALA A 92 -19.97 17.57 21.10
C ALA A 92 -19.12 18.32 20.07
N ILE A 93 -19.52 19.55 19.74
CA ILE A 93 -18.68 20.47 18.96
C ILE A 93 -17.45 20.76 19.81
N LEU A 94 -16.39 20.01 19.53
CA LEU A 94 -15.03 20.20 20.02
C LEU A 94 -14.17 19.96 18.78
N PHE A 95 -13.16 20.81 18.56
CA PHE A 95 -12.14 20.61 17.52
C PHE A 95 -11.34 19.33 17.83
N LEU A 96 -11.97 18.17 17.70
CA LEU A 96 -11.34 16.88 17.87
C LEU A 96 -10.52 16.60 16.61
N PRO A 97 -9.27 16.14 16.75
CA PRO A 97 -8.48 15.71 15.60
C PRO A 97 -9.18 14.52 14.93
N LEU A 98 -9.51 14.67 13.65
CA LEU A 98 -9.90 13.55 12.81
C LEU A 98 -8.68 12.65 12.62
N SER A 99 -8.80 11.39 13.01
CA SER A 99 -7.78 10.37 12.79
C SER A 99 -7.93 9.82 11.37
N ILE A 100 -6.86 9.89 10.59
CA ILE A 100 -6.78 9.36 9.22
C ILE A 100 -5.86 8.15 9.25
N ALA A 101 -6.39 6.97 8.97
CA ALA A 101 -5.61 5.76 8.80
C ALA A 101 -5.31 5.54 7.31
N HIS A 102 -4.04 5.41 6.97
CA HIS A 102 -3.56 5.12 5.63
C HIS A 102 -3.02 3.70 5.57
N LYS A 103 -3.28 3.03 4.46
CA LYS A 103 -2.71 1.71 4.16
C LYS A 103 -2.26 1.68 2.70
N PHE A 104 -0.97 1.50 2.50
CA PHE A 104 -0.34 1.41 1.18
C PHE A 104 0.06 -0.03 0.90
N LEU A 105 -0.35 -0.55 -0.24
CA LEU A 105 -0.02 -1.89 -0.71
C LEU A 105 0.69 -1.77 -2.06
N VAL A 106 1.94 -2.22 -2.12
CA VAL A 106 2.76 -2.21 -3.34
C VAL A 106 3.17 -3.64 -3.67
N GLY A 107 2.70 -4.11 -4.83
CA GLY A 107 2.98 -5.46 -5.33
C GLY A 107 3.70 -5.41 -6.67
N ALA A 108 4.71 -6.27 -6.85
CA ALA A 108 5.32 -6.52 -8.15
C ALA A 108 5.63 -8.01 -8.32
N HIS A 109 5.46 -8.52 -9.53
CA HIS A 109 5.74 -9.93 -9.86
C HIS A 109 6.51 -9.99 -11.17
N TYR A 110 7.71 -10.55 -11.11
CA TYR A 110 8.58 -10.78 -12.25
C TYR A 110 8.83 -12.28 -12.43
N PHE A 111 8.61 -12.78 -13.65
CA PHE A 111 8.60 -14.22 -13.93
C PHE A 111 9.39 -14.67 -15.18
N GLU A 112 10.15 -13.77 -15.80
CA GLU A 112 11.01 -14.11 -16.94
C GLU A 112 12.34 -14.64 -16.38
N GLU A 113 12.54 -15.97 -16.44
CA GLU A 113 13.71 -16.72 -15.92
C GLU A 113 13.76 -16.97 -14.40
N GLY A 114 12.67 -16.70 -13.69
CA GLY A 114 12.57 -16.98 -12.25
C GLY A 114 11.17 -16.72 -11.72
N ASN A 115 10.99 -16.76 -10.40
CA ASN A 115 9.76 -16.28 -9.77
C ASN A 115 10.15 -15.35 -8.63
N VAL A 116 10.04 -14.04 -8.86
CA VAL A 116 10.42 -13.01 -7.89
C VAL A 116 9.20 -12.14 -7.62
N GLN A 117 8.88 -11.99 -6.35
CA GLN A 117 7.73 -11.22 -5.88
C GLN A 117 8.17 -10.17 -4.88
N LEU A 118 7.59 -8.98 -5.00
CA LEU A 118 7.59 -7.95 -3.98
C LEU A 118 6.17 -7.84 -3.44
N ASP A 119 6.04 -7.96 -2.13
CA ASP A 119 4.82 -7.69 -1.38
C ASP A 119 5.19 -6.74 -0.24
N ALA A 120 4.81 -5.46 -0.40
CA ALA A 120 5.11 -4.42 0.57
C ALA A 120 3.81 -3.79 1.09
N ASN A 121 3.69 -3.75 2.42
CA ASN A 121 2.57 -3.15 3.13
C ASN A 121 3.10 -2.10 4.10
N ASN A 122 2.47 -0.92 4.10
CA ASN A 122 2.75 0.13 5.06
C ASN A 122 1.45 0.74 5.59
N GLU A 123 1.31 0.78 6.91
CA GLU A 123 0.17 1.36 7.60
C GLU A 123 0.63 2.53 8.44
N CYS A 124 0.02 3.70 8.26
CA CYS A 124 0.33 4.90 9.05
C CYS A 124 -0.94 5.63 9.47
N LYS A 125 -0.85 6.41 10.55
CA LYS A 125 -1.95 7.20 11.08
C LYS A 125 -1.53 8.66 11.15
N ASP A 126 -2.42 9.54 10.70
CA ASP A 126 -2.26 10.98 10.77
C ASP A 126 -3.48 11.60 11.45
N SER A 127 -3.37 12.88 11.79
CA SER A 127 -4.49 13.64 12.33
C SER A 127 -4.64 14.98 11.62
N THR A 128 -5.88 15.41 11.43
CA THR A 128 -6.21 16.72 10.87
C THR A 128 -7.41 17.33 11.59
N ILE A 129 -7.65 18.63 11.41
CA ILE A 129 -8.78 19.33 12.01
C ILE A 129 -9.89 19.45 10.97
N PHE A 130 -11.13 19.17 11.38
CA PHE A 130 -12.29 19.32 10.52
C PHE A 130 -12.64 20.81 10.35
N GLN A 131 -12.63 21.30 9.11
CA GLN A 131 -12.98 22.67 8.73
C GLN A 131 -14.09 22.66 7.66
N SER A 132 -13.95 23.46 6.60
CA SER A 132 -14.85 23.43 5.44
C SER A 132 -14.62 22.14 4.61
N PRO A 133 -15.63 21.66 3.85
CA PRO A 133 -15.46 20.53 2.94
C PRO A 133 -14.26 20.67 1.99
N GLU A 134 -14.08 21.87 1.42
CA GLU A 134 -13.01 22.15 0.46
C GLU A 134 -11.63 22.16 1.11
N ASP A 135 -11.48 22.81 2.27
CA ASP A 135 -10.19 22.87 2.99
C ASP A 135 -9.78 21.48 3.49
N CYS A 136 -10.76 20.70 3.99
CA CYS A 136 -10.56 19.31 4.38
C CYS A 136 -10.07 18.47 3.19
N ALA A 137 -10.72 18.59 2.03
CA ALA A 137 -10.36 17.85 0.82
C ALA A 137 -8.91 18.13 0.37
N ILE A 138 -8.52 19.41 0.35
CA ILE A 138 -7.16 19.83 -0.01
C ILE A 138 -6.15 19.30 1.01
N SER A 139 -6.44 19.45 2.31
CA SER A 139 -5.56 19.01 3.40
C SER A 139 -5.33 17.49 3.36
N ILE A 140 -6.40 16.69 3.22
CA ILE A 140 -6.32 15.23 3.14
C ILE A 140 -5.53 14.80 1.89
N THR A 141 -5.82 15.40 0.74
CA THR A 141 -5.12 15.06 -0.52
C THR A 141 -3.63 15.37 -0.44
N ASN A 142 -3.25 16.49 0.17
CA ASN A 142 -1.84 16.84 0.38
C ASN A 142 -1.14 15.88 1.36
N MET A 143 -1.85 15.45 2.41
CA MET A 143 -1.34 14.44 3.35
C MET A 143 -1.06 13.12 2.64
N ILE A 144 -2.02 12.62 1.85
CA ILE A 144 -1.88 11.40 1.05
C ILE A 144 -0.68 11.52 0.11
N ARG A 145 -0.58 12.62 -0.65
CA ARG A 145 0.53 12.87 -1.57
C ARG A 145 1.89 12.84 -0.84
N HIS A 146 1.98 13.49 0.31
CA HIS A 146 3.21 13.51 1.10
C HIS A 146 3.60 12.12 1.60
N ARG A 147 2.65 11.39 2.19
CA ARG A 147 2.87 10.03 2.72
C ARG A 147 3.22 9.03 1.63
N GLU A 148 2.57 9.10 0.47
CA GLU A 148 2.90 8.27 -0.70
C GLU A 148 4.31 8.55 -1.20
N THR A 149 4.68 9.83 -1.33
CA THR A 149 6.02 10.23 -1.79
C THR A 149 7.09 9.76 -0.81
N GLU A 150 6.88 9.94 0.49
CA GLU A 150 7.78 9.50 1.56
C GLU A 150 7.96 7.98 1.51
N TYR A 151 6.87 7.23 1.41
CA TYR A 151 6.90 5.77 1.35
C TYR A 151 7.60 5.24 0.10
N MET A 152 7.28 5.79 -1.08
CA MET A 152 7.90 5.36 -2.34
C MET A 152 9.40 5.68 -2.38
N THR A 153 9.79 6.85 -1.91
CA THR A 153 11.22 7.23 -1.80
C THR A 153 11.97 6.30 -0.85
N SER A 154 11.36 5.96 0.29
CA SER A 154 11.92 5.02 1.26
C SER A 154 12.07 3.61 0.68
N LEU A 155 11.06 3.14 -0.06
CA LEU A 155 11.08 1.84 -0.72
C LEU A 155 12.19 1.76 -1.77
N GLU A 156 12.32 2.78 -2.62
CA GLU A 156 13.40 2.87 -3.62
C GLU A 156 14.79 2.87 -2.95
N ALA A 157 14.98 3.70 -1.92
CA ALA A 157 16.24 3.75 -1.19
C ALA A 157 16.59 2.41 -0.54
N SER A 158 15.61 1.70 0.02
CA SER A 158 15.80 0.34 0.55
C SER A 158 16.30 -0.61 -0.54
N TYR A 159 15.65 -0.62 -1.71
CA TYR A 159 16.01 -1.48 -2.83
C TYR A 159 17.38 -1.18 -3.43
N LEU A 160 17.77 0.09 -3.51
CA LEU A 160 19.11 0.49 -3.95
C LEU A 160 20.20 0.01 -2.98
N ASN A 161 19.89 -0.09 -1.69
CA ASN A 161 20.84 -0.53 -0.66
C ASN A 161 20.93 -2.06 -0.49
N LEU A 162 19.91 -2.83 -0.88
CA LEU A 162 19.86 -4.29 -0.70
C LEU A 162 21.07 -5.05 -1.29
N PRO A 163 21.57 -4.76 -2.51
CA PRO A 163 22.66 -5.52 -3.13
C PRO A 163 23.99 -5.43 -2.37
N ASP A 164 24.26 -4.29 -1.75
CA ASP A 164 25.54 -3.99 -1.07
C ASP A 164 25.51 -4.22 0.43
N THR A 165 24.32 -4.48 1.00
CA THR A 165 24.10 -4.77 2.42
C THR A 165 23.63 -6.21 2.59
N THR A 166 22.32 -6.46 2.67
CA THR A 166 21.72 -7.75 3.00
C THR A 166 22.13 -8.86 2.04
N PHE A 167 22.09 -8.64 0.72
CA PHE A 167 22.45 -9.69 -0.24
C PHE A 167 23.93 -10.02 -0.23
N LYS A 168 24.78 -9.03 0.05
CA LYS A 168 26.23 -9.23 0.18
C LYS A 168 26.58 -10.03 1.42
N ASP A 169 25.87 -9.80 2.52
CA ASP A 169 26.03 -10.56 3.77
C ASP A 169 25.54 -12.00 3.63
N LEU A 170 24.48 -12.23 2.87
CA LEU A 170 24.01 -13.58 2.54
C LEU A 170 25.01 -14.33 1.64
N ARG A 171 25.42 -13.70 0.53
CA ARG A 171 26.38 -14.27 -0.41
C ARG A 171 27.19 -13.18 -1.11
N ARG A 172 28.48 -13.16 -0.81
CA ARG A 172 29.42 -12.29 -1.52
C ARG A 172 29.52 -12.67 -2.98
N LYS A 173 29.60 -11.67 -3.87
CA LYS A 173 29.88 -11.87 -5.30
C LYS A 173 31.24 -12.55 -5.53
N LEU A 174 32.22 -12.26 -4.69
CA LEU A 174 33.55 -12.89 -4.69
C LEU A 174 33.97 -13.29 -3.26
N PRO A 175 34.82 -14.32 -3.12
CA PRO A 175 35.49 -14.62 -1.85
C PRO A 175 36.19 -13.39 -1.23
N VAL A 176 36.60 -13.50 0.03
CA VAL A 176 37.32 -12.41 0.73
C VAL A 176 38.58 -11.99 -0.03
N THR A 177 39.24 -12.94 -0.69
CA THR A 177 40.43 -12.72 -1.53
C THR A 177 40.18 -11.87 -2.78
N ARG A 178 38.92 -11.61 -3.14
CA ARG A 178 38.52 -10.90 -4.38
C ARG A 178 38.99 -11.60 -5.67
N THR A 179 39.21 -12.91 -5.61
CA THR A 179 39.58 -13.76 -6.74
C THR A 179 38.64 -14.96 -6.82
N LEU A 180 38.45 -15.51 -8.02
CA LEU A 180 37.68 -16.75 -8.19
C LEU A 180 38.36 -17.90 -7.47
N PHE A 181 37.55 -18.84 -6.96
CA PHE A 181 38.07 -20.00 -6.27
C PHE A 181 38.85 -20.90 -7.25
N PRO A 182 40.12 -21.23 -6.97
CA PRO A 182 40.95 -22.01 -7.89
C PRO A 182 40.64 -23.51 -7.76
N TRP A 183 39.57 -23.95 -8.44
CA TRP A 183 39.09 -25.35 -8.40
C TRP A 183 40.17 -26.39 -8.78
N HIS A 184 41.09 -26.05 -9.68
CA HIS A 184 42.16 -26.94 -10.15
C HIS A 184 43.28 -27.19 -9.13
N SER A 185 43.40 -26.33 -8.11
CA SER A 185 44.46 -26.42 -7.09
C SER A 185 43.90 -26.73 -5.70
N THR A 186 42.70 -27.33 -5.63
CA THR A 186 42.00 -27.62 -4.36
C THR A 186 42.84 -28.44 -3.37
N PHE A 187 43.61 -29.42 -3.84
CA PHE A 187 44.54 -30.20 -3.01
C PHE A 187 45.66 -29.37 -2.35
N GLN A 188 45.93 -28.16 -2.84
CA GLN A 188 46.92 -27.26 -2.23
C GLN A 188 46.36 -26.50 -1.03
N PHE A 189 45.04 -26.48 -0.82
CA PHE A 189 44.40 -25.85 0.33
C PHE A 189 44.05 -26.91 1.37
N SER A 190 45.02 -27.22 2.24
CA SER A 190 44.80 -28.12 3.38
C SER A 190 44.78 -27.28 4.65
N LEU A 191 43.57 -27.01 5.18
CA LEU A 191 43.37 -26.26 6.42
C LEU A 191 44.25 -26.78 7.55
N ASN A 192 44.36 -28.10 7.72
CA ASN A 192 45.18 -28.71 8.75
C ASN A 192 46.67 -28.40 8.57
N ARG A 193 47.18 -28.44 7.33
CA ARG A 193 48.59 -28.15 7.04
C ARG A 193 48.90 -26.67 7.24
N ASP A 194 48.00 -25.79 6.82
CA ASP A 194 48.19 -24.34 6.91
C ASP A 194 48.05 -23.85 8.37
N LEU A 195 47.08 -24.38 9.13
CA LEU A 195 46.97 -24.16 10.58
C LEU A 195 48.16 -24.69 11.37
N ALA A 196 48.64 -25.90 11.06
CA ALA A 196 49.82 -26.47 11.73
C ALA A 196 51.08 -25.63 11.48
N LYS A 197 51.20 -25.07 10.27
CA LYS A 197 52.31 -24.16 9.90
C LYS A 197 52.22 -22.82 10.64
N ASP A 198 51.03 -22.23 10.73
CA ASP A 198 50.82 -20.95 11.43
C ASP A 198 50.89 -21.07 12.96
N LEU A 199 50.45 -22.21 13.52
CA LEU A 199 50.53 -22.50 14.95
C LEU A 199 51.89 -23.11 15.37
N GLY A 200 52.78 -23.38 14.42
CA GLY A 200 54.10 -23.97 14.68
C GLY A 200 54.06 -25.42 15.21
N ILE A 201 52.95 -26.12 15.05
CA ILE A 201 52.76 -27.50 15.53
C ILE A 201 53.32 -28.44 14.45
N GLY A 202 54.61 -28.71 14.51
CA GLY A 202 55.28 -29.59 13.54
C GLY A 202 56.77 -29.31 13.30
N LYS A 203 57.47 -28.77 14.31
CA LYS A 203 58.93 -28.86 14.41
C LYS A 203 59.30 -29.80 15.54
#